data_AF-A0A956ZJX3-F1
#
_entry.id   AF-A0A956ZJX3-F1
#
_cell.length_a   1.000
_cell.length_b   1.000
_cell.length_c   1.000
_cell.angle_alpha   90.00
_cell.angle_beta   90.00
_cell.angle_gamma   90.00
#
_symmetry.space_group_name_H-M   'P 1'
#
loop_
_entity.id
_entity.type
_entity.pdbx_description
1 polymer ?
#
loop_
_entity_poly.entity_id
_entity_poly.type
_entity_poly.pdbx_seq_one_letter_code
_entity_poly.pdbx_strand_id
1 'polypeptide(L)'
;MKTTPTHRRSRTPAAAGSTCSLPVEVNHDMADHAHYRTMRDVPGDERPRERLATHGPEVLSDAELVAIVLGSGSLGENVVDLSRRILSEAGGLAGLARSDVASLQRTRGMGPAKAAQVAAAMELGRRAGRVDNAERPLLTTPQAVFNYLGHRFMGKSEEIAFVLALDTRGRLLGAANAVGGGVSSVSARAADVYREPVVLKATSAIVVHNHPSGDPRPSRADIQVTRTLIQAGDALGIELLDHVIVGQNAFVSMKRERLAFEDD
;
A
#
# COMPACT_ATOMS: atom_id res chain seq x y z
N MET A 1 -74.89 27.96 -7.10
CA MET A 1 -75.47 27.73 -5.76
C MET A 1 -74.42 26.98 -4.92
N LYS A 2 -74.04 27.36 -3.69
CA LYS A 2 -74.79 27.26 -2.40
C LYS A 2 -75.37 25.83 -2.24
N THR A 3 -75.06 25.01 -1.23
CA THR A 3 -74.64 25.29 0.18
C THR A 3 -73.79 24.17 0.82
N THR A 4 -72.94 24.51 1.78
CA THR A 4 -72.40 23.61 2.85
C THR A 4 -73.48 23.34 3.93
N PRO A 5 -73.34 22.31 4.78
CA PRO A 5 -72.98 22.62 6.18
C PRO A 5 -72.08 21.59 6.91
N THR A 6 -71.36 22.09 7.92
CA THR A 6 -70.71 21.34 9.02
C THR A 6 -71.77 20.83 10.03
N HIS A 7 -71.64 19.72 10.78
CA HIS A 7 -70.67 19.41 11.85
C HIS A 7 -70.91 17.93 12.37
N ARG A 8 -70.35 17.31 13.44
CA ARG A 8 -69.57 17.78 14.63
C ARG A 8 -68.44 16.80 15.08
N ARG A 9 -68.58 16.06 16.20
CA ARG A 9 -67.62 15.08 16.81
C ARG A 9 -68.33 14.09 17.76
N SER A 10 -67.83 12.84 17.90
CA SER A 10 -67.02 12.39 19.07
C SER A 10 -67.16 10.90 19.49
N ARG A 11 -66.07 10.38 20.09
CA ARG A 11 -65.93 9.23 21.02
C ARG A 11 -66.04 7.77 20.52
N THR A 12 -64.92 7.06 20.69
CA THR A 12 -64.79 5.61 20.92
C THR A 12 -65.47 5.18 22.24
N PRO A 13 -65.79 3.88 22.37
CA PRO A 13 -65.20 3.10 23.46
C PRO A 13 -64.60 1.76 23.00
N ALA A 14 -63.81 1.14 23.89
CA ALA A 14 -63.15 -0.13 23.65
C ALA A 14 -64.10 -1.34 23.80
N ALA A 15 -63.76 -2.45 23.13
CA ALA A 15 -64.36 -3.76 23.36
C ALA A 15 -63.28 -4.73 23.86
N ALA A 16 -63.56 -5.39 24.98
CA ALA A 16 -62.74 -6.48 25.52
C ALA A 16 -63.46 -7.82 25.29
N GLY A 17 -62.67 -8.85 24.94
CA GLY A 17 -63.08 -10.25 24.89
C GLY A 17 -61.81 -11.09 24.90
N SER A 18 -61.41 -11.63 26.05
CA SER A 18 -61.88 -12.91 26.61
C SER A 18 -60.89 -14.03 26.31
N THR A 19 -59.94 -14.18 27.25
CA THR A 19 -59.20 -15.39 27.64
C THR A 19 -59.17 -16.60 26.70
N CYS A 20 -57.95 -16.99 26.30
CA CYS A 20 -57.57 -18.40 26.33
C CYS A 20 -56.12 -18.50 26.85
N SER A 21 -55.96 -19.04 28.05
CA SER A 21 -54.65 -19.21 28.69
C SER A 21 -54.08 -20.58 28.36
N LEU A 22 -52.95 -20.62 27.65
CA LEU A 22 -52.06 -21.78 27.65
C LEU A 22 -50.68 -21.30 28.10
N PRO A 23 -50.02 -21.98 29.06
CA PRO A 23 -48.66 -21.68 29.39
C PRO A 23 -47.78 -22.11 28.22
N VAL A 24 -47.28 -21.14 27.44
CA VAL A 24 -46.10 -21.40 26.62
C VAL A 24 -44.95 -21.53 27.59
N GLU A 25 -44.52 -22.77 27.84
CA GLU A 25 -43.31 -23.03 28.61
C GLU A 25 -42.15 -22.31 27.91
N VAL A 26 -41.67 -21.24 28.55
CA VAL A 26 -40.48 -20.53 28.11
C VAL A 26 -39.32 -21.46 28.45
N ASN A 27 -38.89 -22.27 27.47
CA ASN A 27 -37.73 -23.14 27.60
C ASN A 27 -36.53 -22.30 28.04
N HIS A 28 -36.21 -22.42 29.33
CA HIS A 28 -35.21 -21.62 30.00
C HIS A 28 -33.85 -22.31 29.91
N ASP A 29 -33.44 -22.66 28.69
CA ASP A 29 -32.07 -23.08 28.38
C ASP A 29 -31.14 -21.85 28.40
N MET A 30 -31.04 -21.24 29.58
CA MET A 30 -30.02 -20.26 29.95
C MET A 30 -28.76 -20.97 30.47
N ALA A 31 -28.29 -21.97 29.73
CA ALA A 31 -27.07 -22.70 30.02
C ALA A 31 -25.96 -22.32 29.03
N ASP A 32 -24.80 -21.98 29.58
CA ASP A 32 -23.53 -21.73 28.87
C ASP A 32 -23.40 -20.43 28.06
N HIS A 33 -23.82 -19.31 28.63
CA HIS A 33 -23.20 -18.01 28.33
C HIS A 33 -21.85 -17.86 29.05
N ALA A 34 -20.82 -18.57 28.57
CA ALA A 34 -19.44 -18.20 28.86
C ALA A 34 -19.25 -16.70 28.58
N HIS A 35 -18.68 -15.95 29.54
CA HIS A 35 -18.62 -14.47 29.50
C HIS A 35 -17.99 -13.95 28.21
N TYR A 36 -18.84 -13.62 27.22
CA TYR A 36 -18.37 -13.07 25.95
C TYR A 36 -17.90 -11.64 26.20
N ARG A 37 -16.59 -11.40 26.06
CA ARG A 37 -16.04 -10.04 26.19
C ARG A 37 -16.53 -9.22 24.99
N THR A 38 -17.33 -8.20 25.27
CA THR A 38 -17.68 -7.17 24.31
C THR A 38 -16.47 -6.26 24.07
N MET A 39 -16.46 -5.50 22.99
CA MET A 39 -15.45 -4.44 22.81
C MET A 39 -15.54 -3.33 23.87
N ARG A 40 -16.62 -3.25 24.65
CA ARG A 40 -16.74 -2.29 25.75
C ARG A 40 -15.91 -2.72 26.97
N ASP A 41 -15.66 -4.01 27.11
CA ASP A 41 -14.88 -4.63 28.19
C ASP A 41 -13.37 -4.61 27.92
N VAL A 42 -12.96 -4.22 26.71
CA VAL A 42 -11.56 -3.90 26.36
C VAL A 42 -11.26 -2.46 26.81
N PRO A 43 -10.11 -2.22 27.50
CA PRO A 43 -9.63 -0.88 27.84
C PRO A 43 -9.66 0.07 26.63
N GLY A 44 -10.01 1.33 26.85
CA GLY A 44 -10.28 2.28 25.76
C GLY A 44 -9.08 2.47 24.82
N ASP A 45 -7.89 2.50 25.40
CA ASP A 45 -6.57 2.58 24.78
C ASP A 45 -6.12 1.28 24.10
N GLU A 46 -6.64 0.12 24.49
CA GLU A 46 -6.35 -1.17 23.86
C GLU A 46 -7.24 -1.47 22.64
N ARG A 47 -8.28 -0.68 22.39
CA ARG A 47 -9.23 -0.91 21.29
C ARG A 47 -8.61 -0.59 19.92
N PRO A 48 -9.01 -1.31 18.84
CA PRO A 48 -8.37 -1.16 17.54
C PRO A 48 -8.39 0.27 16.94
N ARG A 49 -9.49 1.01 17.04
CA ARG A 49 -9.59 2.36 16.42
C ARG A 49 -8.73 3.38 17.17
N GLU A 50 -8.72 3.25 18.47
CA GLU A 50 -7.96 4.07 19.41
C GLU A 50 -6.46 3.79 19.26
N ARG A 51 -6.03 2.51 19.19
CA ARG A 51 -4.65 2.12 18.85
C ARG A 51 -4.21 2.61 17.48
N LEU A 52 -5.07 2.51 16.45
CA LEU A 52 -4.80 3.06 15.12
C LEU A 52 -4.54 4.57 15.18
N ALA A 53 -5.33 5.31 15.97
CA ALA A 53 -5.22 6.76 16.11
C ALA A 53 -3.98 7.20 16.91
N THR A 54 -3.55 6.43 17.92
CA THR A 54 -2.42 6.78 18.79
C THR A 54 -1.07 6.25 18.31
N HIS A 55 -1.05 5.09 17.63
CA HIS A 55 0.18 4.36 17.31
C HIS A 55 0.35 3.99 15.83
N GLY A 56 -0.62 4.29 14.97
CA GLY A 56 -0.58 3.96 13.54
C GLY A 56 -1.02 2.52 13.24
N PRO A 57 -1.28 2.19 11.96
CA PRO A 57 -1.70 0.85 11.53
C PRO A 57 -0.64 -0.24 11.72
N GLU A 58 0.64 0.12 11.83
CA GLU A 58 1.78 -0.80 11.86
C GLU A 58 1.83 -1.68 13.12
N VAL A 59 1.19 -1.23 14.21
CA VAL A 59 1.13 -1.98 15.48
C VAL A 59 -0.15 -2.82 15.64
N LEU A 60 -1.00 -2.88 14.61
CA LEU A 60 -2.22 -3.66 14.61
C LEU A 60 -2.00 -5.00 13.88
N SER A 61 -2.61 -6.07 14.42
CA SER A 61 -2.73 -7.33 13.69
C SER A 61 -3.73 -7.25 12.55
N ASP A 62 -3.61 -8.13 11.56
CA ASP A 62 -4.58 -8.28 10.45
C ASP A 62 -6.03 -8.34 10.95
N ALA A 63 -6.27 -9.03 12.06
CA ALA A 63 -7.61 -9.16 12.66
C ALA A 63 -8.14 -7.84 13.23
N GLU A 64 -7.27 -6.99 13.78
CA GLU A 64 -7.63 -5.66 14.27
C GLU A 64 -7.90 -4.70 13.11
N LEU A 65 -7.12 -4.78 12.02
CA LEU A 65 -7.37 -4.00 10.80
C LEU A 65 -8.72 -4.39 10.15
N VAL A 66 -9.00 -5.69 9.98
CA VAL A 66 -10.30 -6.17 9.50
C VAL A 66 -11.43 -5.78 10.47
N ALA A 67 -11.17 -5.78 11.78
CA ALA A 67 -12.15 -5.38 12.78
C ALA A 67 -12.54 -3.89 12.69
N ILE A 68 -11.59 -3.01 12.34
CA ILE A 68 -11.87 -1.59 12.09
C ILE A 68 -12.81 -1.44 10.88
N VAL A 69 -12.54 -2.17 9.79
CA VAL A 69 -13.35 -2.17 8.55
C VAL A 69 -14.78 -2.65 8.82
N LEU A 70 -14.94 -3.75 9.57
CA LEU A 70 -16.25 -4.30 9.94
C LEU A 70 -17.01 -3.43 10.96
N GLY A 71 -16.28 -2.76 11.85
CA GLY A 71 -16.78 -1.84 12.88
C GLY A 71 -17.67 -2.45 13.98
N SER A 72 -18.20 -3.67 13.80
CA SER A 72 -19.12 -4.33 14.73
C SER A 72 -19.05 -5.86 14.63
N GLY A 73 -19.29 -6.54 15.76
CA GLY A 73 -19.28 -8.01 15.88
C GLY A 73 -20.57 -8.68 15.41
N SER A 74 -20.69 -9.99 15.70
CA SER A 74 -21.91 -10.79 15.49
C SER A 74 -22.69 -10.94 16.80
N LEU A 75 -23.88 -11.52 16.75
CA LEU A 75 -24.54 -12.02 17.96
C LEU A 75 -23.67 -13.09 18.63
N GLY A 76 -23.21 -12.82 19.86
CA GLY A 76 -22.35 -13.71 20.65
C GLY A 76 -20.85 -13.64 20.34
N GLU A 77 -20.39 -12.71 19.49
CA GLU A 77 -18.99 -12.67 19.02
C GLU A 77 -18.55 -11.21 18.81
N ASN A 78 -17.47 -10.76 19.47
CA ASN A 78 -16.98 -9.40 19.25
C ASN A 78 -16.31 -9.26 17.87
N VAL A 79 -16.05 -8.01 17.47
CA VAL A 79 -15.56 -7.72 16.11
C VAL A 79 -14.15 -8.25 15.84
N VAL A 80 -13.28 -8.34 16.86
CA VAL A 80 -11.91 -8.83 16.68
C VAL A 80 -11.91 -10.35 16.54
N ASP A 81 -12.72 -11.07 17.32
CA ASP A 81 -12.83 -12.53 17.22
C ASP A 81 -13.54 -12.96 15.93
N LEU A 82 -14.58 -12.23 15.51
CA LEU A 82 -15.19 -12.37 14.17
C LEU A 82 -14.12 -12.21 13.07
N SER A 83 -13.27 -11.19 13.15
CA SER A 83 -12.19 -10.96 12.18
C SER A 83 -11.14 -12.07 12.18
N ARG A 84 -10.71 -12.55 13.36
CA ARG A 84 -9.79 -13.70 13.48
C ARG A 84 -10.36 -14.94 12.79
N ARG A 85 -11.65 -15.24 13.03
CA ARG A 85 -12.32 -16.39 12.44
C ARG A 85 -12.48 -16.25 10.92
N ILE A 86 -12.91 -15.08 10.43
CA ILE A 86 -12.97 -14.79 8.97
C ILE A 86 -11.61 -15.00 8.31
N LEU A 87 -10.53 -14.49 8.91
CA LEU A 87 -9.17 -14.68 8.39
C LEU A 87 -8.76 -16.16 8.41
N SER A 88 -9.10 -16.90 9.46
CA SER A 88 -8.83 -18.34 9.53
C SER A 88 -9.59 -19.14 8.47
N GLU A 89 -10.89 -18.89 8.30
CA GLU A 89 -11.75 -19.52 7.27
C GLU A 89 -11.27 -19.19 5.84
N ALA A 90 -10.81 -17.96 5.61
CA ALA A 90 -10.35 -17.51 4.30
C ALA A 90 -8.91 -17.90 3.94
N GLY A 91 -8.10 -18.36 4.90
CA GLY A 91 -6.66 -18.61 4.69
C GLY A 91 -5.81 -17.32 4.68
N GLY A 92 -6.07 -16.44 5.63
CA GLY A 92 -5.40 -15.15 5.83
C GLY A 92 -5.85 -14.05 4.88
N LEU A 93 -5.23 -12.87 4.98
CA LEU A 93 -5.53 -11.71 4.11
C LEU A 93 -5.46 -12.05 2.62
N ALA A 94 -4.51 -12.88 2.21
CA ALA A 94 -4.33 -13.26 0.80
C ALA A 94 -5.53 -14.04 0.23
N GLY A 95 -6.17 -14.90 1.03
CA GLY A 95 -7.39 -15.61 0.61
C GLY A 95 -8.65 -14.76 0.79
N LEU A 96 -8.68 -13.88 1.79
CA LEU A 96 -9.75 -12.90 1.95
C LEU A 96 -9.83 -11.95 0.74
N ALA A 97 -8.68 -11.51 0.22
CA ALA A 97 -8.57 -10.68 -0.99
C ALA A 97 -8.94 -11.39 -2.30
N ARG A 98 -9.06 -12.74 -2.30
CA ARG A 98 -9.54 -13.54 -3.44
C ARG A 98 -11.02 -13.93 -3.33
N SER A 99 -11.65 -13.68 -2.19
CA SER A 99 -13.03 -14.09 -1.93
C SER A 99 -14.03 -13.16 -2.60
N ASP A 100 -15.02 -13.72 -3.31
CA ASP A 100 -16.15 -12.95 -3.82
C ASP A 100 -17.18 -12.64 -2.71
N VAL A 101 -18.05 -11.66 -2.97
CA VAL A 101 -19.07 -11.20 -2.00
C VAL A 101 -20.01 -12.33 -1.59
N ALA A 102 -20.37 -13.23 -2.52
CA ALA A 102 -21.25 -14.36 -2.25
C ALA A 102 -20.58 -15.40 -1.33
N SER A 103 -19.25 -15.53 -1.40
CA SER A 103 -18.45 -16.40 -0.53
C SER A 103 -18.27 -15.82 0.85
N LEU A 104 -17.99 -14.52 0.95
CA LEU A 104 -17.98 -13.81 2.23
C LEU A 104 -19.34 -13.91 2.94
N GLN A 105 -20.46 -13.84 2.22
CA GLN A 105 -21.80 -13.99 2.79
C GLN A 105 -22.13 -15.38 3.35
N ARG A 106 -21.37 -16.44 2.98
CA ARG A 106 -21.54 -17.78 3.57
C ARG A 106 -20.91 -17.91 4.96
N THR A 107 -19.98 -17.03 5.34
CA THR A 107 -19.40 -17.00 6.69
C THR A 107 -20.40 -16.48 7.71
N ARG A 108 -20.57 -17.20 8.82
CA ARG A 108 -21.44 -16.77 9.94
C ARG A 108 -21.02 -15.38 10.42
N GLY A 109 -21.99 -14.46 10.54
CA GLY A 109 -21.76 -13.08 10.97
C GLY A 109 -21.48 -12.07 9.83
N MET A 110 -21.27 -12.54 8.60
CA MET A 110 -20.98 -11.71 7.42
C MET A 110 -22.24 -11.41 6.58
N GLY A 111 -23.19 -10.67 7.16
CA GLY A 111 -24.35 -10.17 6.42
C GLY A 111 -23.96 -9.27 5.23
N PRO A 112 -24.88 -8.97 4.30
CA PRO A 112 -24.56 -8.31 3.02
C PRO A 112 -23.74 -7.01 3.14
N ALA A 113 -24.01 -6.18 4.14
CA ALA A 113 -23.26 -4.95 4.39
C ALA A 113 -21.78 -5.20 4.75
N LYS A 114 -21.50 -6.17 5.63
CA LYS A 114 -20.14 -6.51 6.06
C LYS A 114 -19.34 -7.18 4.95
N ALA A 115 -19.97 -8.07 4.19
CA ALA A 115 -19.37 -8.67 3.00
C ALA A 115 -18.99 -7.60 1.96
N ALA A 116 -19.87 -6.61 1.74
CA ALA A 116 -19.59 -5.50 0.83
C ALA A 116 -18.46 -4.58 1.36
N GLN A 117 -18.41 -4.28 2.67
CA GLN A 117 -17.33 -3.49 3.29
C GLN A 117 -15.96 -4.16 3.09
N VAL A 118 -15.84 -5.45 3.38
CA VAL A 118 -14.57 -6.18 3.23
C VAL A 118 -14.17 -6.28 1.75
N ALA A 119 -15.11 -6.62 0.85
CA ALA A 119 -14.83 -6.67 -0.58
C ALA A 119 -14.38 -5.30 -1.13
N ALA A 120 -15.01 -4.20 -0.70
CA ALA A 120 -14.61 -2.84 -1.08
C ALA A 120 -13.21 -2.48 -0.54
N ALA A 121 -12.89 -2.82 0.72
CA ALA A 121 -11.57 -2.57 1.31
C ALA A 121 -10.47 -3.34 0.57
N MET A 122 -10.71 -4.63 0.25
CA MET A 122 -9.78 -5.45 -0.52
C MET A 122 -9.60 -4.92 -1.95
N GLU A 123 -10.68 -4.49 -2.61
CA GLU A 123 -10.64 -3.88 -3.94
C GLU A 123 -9.86 -2.57 -3.95
N LEU A 124 -10.02 -1.72 -2.93
CA LEU A 124 -9.28 -0.47 -2.77
C LEU A 124 -7.78 -0.73 -2.59
N GLY A 125 -7.40 -1.65 -1.69
CA GLY A 125 -6.01 -2.07 -1.52
C GLY A 125 -5.41 -2.65 -2.81
N ARG A 126 -6.19 -3.47 -3.53
CA ARG A 126 -5.81 -4.02 -4.84
C ARG A 126 -5.71 -2.95 -5.94
N ARG A 127 -6.41 -1.82 -5.83
CA ARG A 127 -6.25 -0.69 -6.76
C ARG A 127 -5.02 0.13 -6.42
N ALA A 128 -4.81 0.46 -5.15
CA ALA A 128 -3.62 1.16 -4.68
C ALA A 128 -2.33 0.44 -5.12
N GLY A 129 -2.20 -0.86 -4.83
CA GLY A 129 -1.05 -1.66 -5.26
C GLY A 129 -0.98 -1.96 -6.77
N ARG A 130 -2.01 -1.63 -7.56
CA ARG A 130 -1.98 -1.72 -9.03
C ARG A 130 -1.53 -0.42 -9.69
N VAL A 131 -1.85 0.75 -9.11
CA VAL A 131 -1.29 2.04 -9.52
C VAL A 131 0.23 1.92 -9.51
N ASP A 132 0.80 1.40 -8.42
CA ASP A 132 2.22 1.12 -8.31
C ASP A 132 2.78 0.27 -9.47
N ASN A 133 2.19 -0.87 -9.83
CA ASN A 133 2.83 -1.74 -10.83
C ASN A 133 2.52 -1.41 -12.30
N ALA A 134 1.43 -0.69 -12.60
CA ALA A 134 1.04 -0.36 -13.96
C ALA A 134 1.61 0.98 -14.47
N GLU A 135 1.87 1.94 -13.57
CA GLU A 135 2.31 3.28 -13.93
C GLU A 135 3.84 3.50 -13.79
N ARG A 136 4.56 2.55 -13.17
CA ARG A 136 6.03 2.63 -13.04
C ARG A 136 6.72 2.78 -14.39
N PRO A 137 7.51 3.86 -14.59
CA PRO A 137 8.24 4.09 -15.83
C PRO A 137 9.10 2.90 -16.24
N LEU A 138 9.02 2.54 -17.52
CA LEU A 138 9.89 1.54 -18.15
C LEU A 138 11.18 2.24 -18.61
N LEU A 139 12.30 1.96 -17.94
CA LEU A 139 13.57 2.66 -18.12
C LEU A 139 14.60 1.79 -18.84
N THR A 140 14.17 1.10 -19.89
CA THR A 140 15.00 0.18 -20.70
C THR A 140 15.88 0.88 -21.75
N THR A 141 15.89 2.20 -21.82
CA THR A 141 16.77 2.97 -22.71
C THR A 141 17.30 4.23 -22.03
N PRO A 142 18.51 4.70 -22.40
CA PRO A 142 19.04 5.99 -21.92
C PRO A 142 18.11 7.18 -22.19
N GLN A 143 17.36 7.16 -23.29
CA GLN A 143 16.39 8.21 -23.61
C GLN A 143 15.20 8.18 -22.64
N ALA A 144 14.73 6.99 -22.23
CA ALA A 144 13.68 6.88 -21.21
C ALA A 144 14.17 7.40 -19.85
N VAL A 145 15.41 7.08 -19.47
CA VAL A 145 16.07 7.61 -18.26
C VAL A 145 16.18 9.14 -18.29
N PHE A 146 16.67 9.71 -19.40
CA PHE A 146 16.77 11.16 -19.57
C PHE A 146 15.39 11.85 -19.58
N ASN A 147 14.39 11.29 -20.27
CA ASN A 147 13.03 11.81 -20.26
C ASN A 147 12.40 11.77 -18.86
N TYR A 148 12.70 10.73 -18.07
CA TYR A 148 12.20 10.58 -16.70
C TYR A 148 12.87 11.58 -15.73
N LEU A 149 14.20 11.69 -15.75
CA LEU A 149 14.96 12.38 -14.69
C LEU A 149 15.67 13.67 -15.12
N GLY A 150 15.89 13.91 -16.41
CA GLY A 150 16.66 15.05 -16.94
C GLY A 150 16.21 16.41 -16.40
N HIS A 151 14.90 16.61 -16.24
CA HIS A 151 14.30 17.82 -15.68
C HIS A 151 14.74 18.13 -14.23
N ARG A 152 15.20 17.13 -13.44
CA ARG A 152 15.69 17.32 -12.07
C ARG A 152 17.06 17.99 -12.01
N PHE A 153 17.84 17.88 -13.09
CA PHE A 153 19.19 18.41 -13.22
C PHE A 153 19.26 19.77 -13.91
N MET A 154 18.20 20.16 -14.63
CA MET A 154 18.16 21.45 -15.33
C MET A 154 18.33 22.62 -14.36
N GLY A 155 19.28 23.51 -14.67
CA GLY A 155 19.58 24.70 -13.86
C GLY A 155 20.29 24.42 -12.52
N LYS A 156 20.79 23.21 -12.29
CA LYS A 156 21.59 22.89 -11.09
C LYS A 156 23.04 23.36 -11.28
N SER A 157 23.49 24.27 -10.42
CA SER A 157 24.88 24.73 -10.31
C SER A 157 25.79 23.74 -9.59
N GLU A 158 25.22 22.73 -8.94
CA GLU A 158 25.92 21.67 -8.21
C GLU A 158 25.77 20.33 -8.94
N GLU A 159 26.77 19.47 -8.77
CA GLU A 159 26.76 18.09 -9.21
C GLU A 159 25.90 17.26 -8.25
N ILE A 160 24.86 16.62 -8.78
CA ILE A 160 23.91 15.78 -8.06
C ILE A 160 23.88 14.42 -8.76
N ALA A 161 23.90 13.34 -7.98
CA ALA A 161 23.77 11.97 -8.48
C ALA A 161 22.53 11.28 -7.89
N PHE A 162 21.80 10.57 -8.75
CA PHE A 162 20.68 9.71 -8.40
C PHE A 162 21.00 8.25 -8.73
N VAL A 163 20.41 7.34 -7.96
CA VAL A 163 20.29 5.93 -8.30
C VAL A 163 18.83 5.59 -8.57
N LEU A 164 18.58 4.85 -9.65
CA LEU A 164 17.28 4.35 -10.06
C LEU A 164 17.27 2.83 -9.85
N ALA A 165 16.47 2.36 -8.90
CA ALA A 165 16.31 0.95 -8.57
C ALA A 165 15.24 0.32 -9.50
N LEU A 166 15.54 -0.80 -10.16
CA LEU A 166 14.69 -1.39 -11.21
C LEU A 166 14.32 -2.86 -10.94
N ASP A 167 13.15 -3.27 -11.44
CA ASP A 167 12.71 -4.67 -11.46
C ASP A 167 13.28 -5.47 -12.65
N THR A 168 13.00 -6.77 -12.69
CA THR A 168 13.41 -7.71 -13.77
C THR A 168 12.93 -7.32 -15.18
N ARG A 169 12.03 -6.36 -15.31
CA ARG A 169 11.49 -5.85 -16.57
C ARG A 169 11.97 -4.43 -16.88
N GLY A 170 12.91 -3.89 -16.10
CA GLY A 170 13.40 -2.52 -16.22
C GLY A 170 12.41 -1.46 -15.78
N ARG A 171 11.44 -1.78 -14.92
CA ARG A 171 10.48 -0.82 -14.35
C ARG A 171 11.05 -0.21 -13.08
N LEU A 172 10.86 1.10 -12.92
CA LEU A 172 11.35 1.84 -11.76
C LEU A 172 10.66 1.40 -10.45
N LEU A 173 11.39 0.81 -9.52
CA LEU A 173 10.94 0.53 -8.16
C LEU A 173 11.02 1.79 -7.27
N GLY A 174 12.06 2.60 -7.45
CA GLY A 174 12.27 3.84 -6.70
C GLY A 174 13.51 4.60 -7.19
N ALA A 175 13.61 5.87 -6.80
CA ALA A 175 14.70 6.77 -7.17
C ALA A 175 15.19 7.52 -5.93
N ALA A 176 16.48 7.45 -5.64
CA ALA A 176 17.10 8.12 -4.49
C ALA A 176 18.30 8.97 -4.91
N ASN A 177 18.60 10.04 -4.16
CA ASN A 177 19.88 10.74 -4.28
C ASN A 177 20.98 9.83 -3.76
N ALA A 178 21.96 9.50 -4.60
CA ALA A 178 23.13 8.72 -4.23
C ALA A 178 24.15 9.52 -3.40
N VAL A 179 24.07 10.86 -3.46
CA VAL A 179 24.91 11.78 -2.66
C VAL A 179 24.01 12.76 -1.91
N GLY A 180 24.05 12.70 -0.58
CA GLY A 180 23.30 13.60 0.30
C GLY A 180 24.15 14.81 0.70
N GLY A 181 23.83 15.98 0.14
CA GLY A 181 24.58 17.23 0.36
C GLY A 181 25.72 17.39 -0.65
N GLY A 182 25.79 18.56 -1.29
CA GLY A 182 26.76 18.80 -2.36
C GLY A 182 28.21 18.76 -1.87
N VAL A 183 29.07 18.10 -2.64
CA VAL A 183 30.44 18.49 -3.05
C VAL A 183 31.04 17.31 -3.84
N SER A 184 31.22 17.54 -5.14
CA SER A 184 32.04 16.82 -6.14
C SER A 184 31.96 15.29 -6.32
N SER A 185 32.15 14.90 -7.58
CA SER A 185 32.45 13.62 -8.27
C SER A 185 33.36 12.58 -7.57
N VAL A 186 33.79 12.79 -6.33
CA VAL A 186 34.88 12.03 -5.68
C VAL A 186 34.37 11.00 -4.65
N SER A 187 33.10 11.05 -4.22
CA SER A 187 32.61 10.22 -3.09
C SER A 187 31.24 9.53 -3.28
N ALA A 188 30.87 9.13 -4.51
CA ALA A 188 29.78 8.17 -4.71
C ALA A 188 30.21 6.76 -4.28
N ARG A 189 30.12 6.46 -2.97
CA ARG A 189 30.47 5.13 -2.44
C ARG A 189 29.43 4.11 -2.90
N ALA A 190 29.88 2.91 -3.27
CA ALA A 190 28.98 1.82 -3.66
C ALA A 190 27.93 1.49 -2.59
N ALA A 191 28.28 1.58 -1.30
CA ALA A 191 27.33 1.37 -0.20
C ALA A 191 26.19 2.39 -0.18
N ASP A 192 26.44 3.64 -0.58
CA ASP A 192 25.42 4.69 -0.61
C ASP A 192 24.57 4.59 -1.88
N VAL A 193 25.18 4.26 -3.02
CA VAL A 193 24.49 3.97 -4.30
C VAL A 193 23.57 2.76 -4.18
N TYR A 194 24.04 1.63 -3.64
CA TYR A 194 23.27 0.39 -3.59
C TYR A 194 22.33 0.29 -2.38
N ARG A 195 22.32 1.26 -1.45
CA ARG A 195 21.41 1.27 -0.30
C ARG A 195 19.94 1.13 -0.72
N GLU A 196 19.48 1.99 -1.64
CA GLU A 196 18.09 1.99 -2.09
C GLU A 196 17.75 0.75 -2.95
N PRO A 197 18.56 0.36 -3.96
CA PRO A 197 18.39 -0.91 -4.67
C PRO A 197 18.26 -2.14 -3.76
N VAL A 198 19.09 -2.25 -2.70
CA VAL A 198 19.03 -3.37 -1.74
C VAL A 198 17.73 -3.33 -0.92
N VAL A 199 17.33 -2.18 -0.39
CA VAL A 199 16.08 -2.02 0.37
C VAL A 199 14.86 -2.36 -0.48
N LEU A 200 14.84 -1.93 -1.73
CA LEU A 200 13.74 -2.16 -2.68
C LEU A 200 13.78 -3.55 -3.35
N LYS A 201 14.79 -4.38 -3.07
CA LYS A 201 15.01 -5.70 -3.70
C LYS A 201 15.06 -5.61 -5.23
N ALA A 202 15.73 -4.58 -5.73
CA ALA A 202 15.96 -4.39 -7.14
C ALA A 202 16.83 -5.51 -7.72
N THR A 203 16.60 -5.86 -8.98
CA THR A 203 17.48 -6.78 -9.72
C THR A 203 18.53 -6.04 -10.54
N SER A 204 18.34 -4.72 -10.72
CA SER A 204 19.28 -3.86 -11.43
C SER A 204 19.15 -2.41 -10.99
N ALA A 205 20.18 -1.61 -11.28
CA ALA A 205 20.23 -0.18 -10.99
C ALA A 205 20.71 0.62 -12.21
N ILE A 206 20.33 1.89 -12.30
CA ILE A 206 20.94 2.87 -13.21
C ILE A 206 21.39 4.07 -12.38
N VAL A 207 22.62 4.53 -12.59
CA VAL A 207 23.12 5.77 -11.97
C VAL A 207 22.96 6.92 -12.96
N VAL A 208 22.58 8.09 -12.46
CA VAL A 208 22.41 9.30 -13.27
C VAL A 208 22.99 10.50 -12.51
N HIS A 209 23.91 11.25 -13.12
CA HIS A 209 24.41 12.50 -12.53
C HIS A 209 24.47 13.63 -13.57
N ASN A 210 24.62 14.87 -13.11
CA ASN A 210 24.77 16.02 -14.00
C ASN A 210 26.16 16.64 -13.95
N HIS A 211 26.59 17.17 -15.09
CA HIS A 211 27.73 18.07 -15.16
C HIS A 211 27.24 19.53 -15.18
N PRO A 212 27.51 20.34 -14.13
CA PRO A 212 27.09 21.75 -14.08
C PRO A 212 27.69 22.63 -15.18
N SER A 213 28.77 22.18 -15.83
CA SER A 213 29.35 22.79 -17.04
C SER A 213 28.42 22.72 -18.26
N GLY A 214 27.39 21.89 -18.22
CA GLY A 214 26.46 21.63 -19.33
C GLY A 214 26.94 20.59 -20.34
N ASP A 215 28.19 20.12 -20.23
CA ASP A 215 28.82 19.15 -21.13
C ASP A 215 28.77 17.73 -20.54
N PRO A 216 27.99 16.80 -21.13
CA PRO A 216 27.81 15.45 -20.59
C PRO A 216 28.98 14.49 -20.85
N ARG A 217 30.11 14.94 -21.42
CA ARG A 217 31.26 14.05 -21.67
C ARG A 217 31.85 13.51 -20.36
N PRO A 218 31.95 12.17 -20.18
CA PRO A 218 32.49 11.56 -18.96
C PRO A 218 33.95 11.93 -18.74
N SER A 219 34.28 12.21 -17.48
CA SER A 219 35.64 12.33 -16.98
C SER A 219 36.28 10.96 -16.71
N ARG A 220 37.58 10.95 -16.41
CA ARG A 220 38.27 9.74 -15.91
C ARG A 220 37.77 9.30 -14.54
N ALA A 221 37.27 10.22 -13.71
CA ALA A 221 36.71 9.89 -12.41
C ALA A 221 35.40 9.09 -12.58
N ASP A 222 34.52 9.53 -13.48
CA ASP A 222 33.25 8.85 -13.77
C ASP A 222 33.49 7.42 -14.24
N ILE A 223 34.46 7.20 -15.14
CA ILE A 223 34.84 5.86 -15.61
C ILE A 223 35.32 4.98 -14.44
N GLN A 224 36.12 5.51 -13.52
CA GLN A 224 36.64 4.76 -12.38
C GLN A 224 35.56 4.45 -11.33
N VAL A 225 34.68 5.41 -11.05
CA VAL A 225 33.50 5.23 -10.19
C VAL A 225 32.58 4.17 -10.80
N THR A 226 32.27 4.27 -12.09
CA THR A 226 31.41 3.30 -12.82
C THR A 226 31.95 1.89 -12.70
N ARG A 227 33.25 1.65 -12.97
CA ARG A 227 33.88 0.33 -12.79
C ARG A 227 33.72 -0.22 -11.36
N THR A 228 33.87 0.65 -10.36
CA THR A 228 33.71 0.28 -8.95
C THR A 228 32.25 -0.08 -8.63
N LEU A 229 31.29 0.62 -9.24
CA LEU A 229 29.86 0.37 -9.07
C LEU A 229 29.39 -0.89 -9.81
N ILE A 230 29.96 -1.22 -10.97
CA ILE A 230 29.72 -2.50 -11.67
C ILE A 230 30.12 -3.66 -10.74
N GLN A 231 31.40 -3.69 -10.32
CA GLN A 231 31.94 -4.76 -9.44
C GLN A 231 31.15 -4.92 -8.13
N ALA A 232 30.68 -3.81 -7.55
CA ALA A 232 29.85 -3.85 -6.35
C ALA A 232 28.43 -4.35 -6.63
N GLY A 233 27.85 -4.03 -7.79
CA GLY A 233 26.57 -4.55 -8.25
C GLY A 233 26.61 -6.06 -8.46
N ASP A 234 27.64 -6.56 -9.14
CA ASP A 234 27.88 -7.98 -9.38
C ASP A 234 27.98 -8.76 -8.05
N ALA A 235 28.74 -8.22 -7.09
CA ALA A 235 28.90 -8.81 -5.76
C ALA A 235 27.61 -8.80 -4.91
N LEU A 236 26.66 -7.91 -5.21
CA LEU A 236 25.35 -7.81 -4.55
C LEU A 236 24.23 -8.54 -5.32
N GLY A 237 24.48 -9.01 -6.55
CA GLY A 237 23.44 -9.55 -7.43
C GLY A 237 22.47 -8.49 -7.98
N ILE A 238 22.93 -7.24 -8.14
CA ILE A 238 22.15 -6.11 -8.66
C ILE A 238 22.93 -5.49 -9.83
N GLU A 239 22.57 -5.82 -11.07
CA GLU A 239 23.31 -5.37 -12.27
C GLU A 239 23.26 -3.83 -12.39
N LEU A 240 24.42 -3.18 -12.61
CA LEU A 240 24.43 -1.79 -13.06
C LEU A 240 24.11 -1.75 -14.56
N LEU A 241 22.88 -1.39 -14.92
CA LEU A 241 22.42 -1.39 -16.30
C LEU A 241 22.97 -0.25 -17.15
N ASP A 242 23.27 0.92 -16.57
CA ASP A 242 23.90 2.06 -17.24
C ASP A 242 24.40 3.10 -16.23
N HIS A 243 25.25 4.01 -16.69
CA HIS A 243 25.54 5.28 -16.04
C HIS A 243 25.29 6.42 -17.03
N VAL A 244 24.29 7.27 -16.75
CA VAL A 244 23.85 8.34 -17.65
C VAL A 244 24.30 9.70 -17.12
N ILE A 245 25.06 10.45 -17.94
CA ILE A 245 25.55 11.79 -17.59
C ILE A 245 24.68 12.83 -18.29
N VAL A 246 24.13 13.77 -17.52
CA VAL A 246 23.19 14.81 -17.97
C VAL A 246 23.90 16.15 -18.10
N GLY A 247 23.89 16.70 -19.32
CA GLY A 247 24.31 18.06 -19.63
C GLY A 247 23.10 19.00 -19.77
N GLN A 248 23.32 20.20 -20.31
CA GLN A 248 22.28 21.23 -20.35
C GLN A 248 21.13 20.89 -21.32
N ASN A 249 21.44 20.36 -22.50
CA ASN A 249 20.49 19.98 -23.55
C ASN A 249 20.79 18.59 -24.16
N ALA A 250 21.65 17.80 -23.52
CA ALA A 250 22.15 16.53 -24.03
C ALA A 250 22.45 15.57 -22.88
N PHE A 251 22.62 14.28 -23.19
CA PHE A 251 23.09 13.28 -22.24
C PHE A 251 24.04 12.30 -22.93
N VAL A 252 24.87 11.61 -22.14
CA VAL A 252 25.71 10.49 -22.57
C VAL A 252 25.34 9.26 -21.76
N SER A 253 25.31 8.10 -22.41
CA SER A 253 25.15 6.78 -21.76
C SER A 253 26.51 6.10 -21.81
N MET A 254 27.10 5.84 -20.65
CA MET A 254 28.42 5.22 -20.59
C MET A 254 28.40 3.78 -21.13
N LYS A 255 27.29 3.04 -20.99
CA LYS A 255 27.14 1.72 -21.61
C LYS A 255 27.07 1.82 -23.14
N ARG A 256 26.34 2.80 -23.69
CA ARG A 256 26.28 3.02 -25.15
C ARG A 256 27.63 3.40 -25.75
N GLU A 257 28.41 4.23 -25.06
CA GLU A 257 29.75 4.64 -25.50
C GLU A 257 30.84 3.59 -25.18
N ARG A 258 30.49 2.44 -24.59
CA ARG A 258 31.44 1.39 -24.14
C ARG A 258 32.53 1.92 -23.20
N LEU A 259 32.13 2.76 -22.26
CA LEU A 259 33.00 3.35 -21.25
C LEU A 259 32.71 2.70 -19.90
N ALA A 260 33.72 2.08 -19.29
CA ALA A 260 33.63 1.22 -18.09
C ALA A 260 32.82 -0.09 -18.25
N PHE A 261 31.83 -0.12 -19.15
CA PHE A 261 31.15 -1.34 -19.59
C PHE A 261 31.93 -1.95 -20.75
N GLU A 262 32.62 -3.06 -20.48
CA GLU A 262 33.29 -3.90 -21.48
C GLU A 262 32.30 -5.02 -21.89
N ASP A 263 32.34 -5.45 -23.16
CA ASP A 263 31.49 -6.55 -23.65
C ASP A 263 32.09 -7.90 -23.21
N ASP A 264 31.32 -8.74 -22.51
CA ASP A 264 31.61 -10.18 -22.25
C ASP A 264 31.52 -11.03 -23.54
#